data_AF-K1U1F7-F1
#
_entry.id   AF-K1U1F7-F1
#
_cell.length_a   1.000
_cell.length_b   1.000
_cell.length_c   1.000
_cell.angle_alpha   90.00
_cell.angle_beta   90.00
_cell.angle_gamma   90.00
#
_symmetry.space_group_name_H-M   'P 1'
#
loop_
_entity.id
_entity.type
_entity.pdbx_description
1 polymer ?
#
loop_
_entity_poly.entity_id
_entity_poly.type
_entity_poly.pdbx_seq_one_letter_code
_entity_poly.pdbx_strand_id
1 'polypeptide(L)'
;SIADKKLPPVYAYAVETSLQLTLTELNENLREIYIEAYSQPDTAEFIYLHTTAELKQIFGANFPDYSESDFYEMEIGTAGLMRNYMARKCDIHFPLERKLSRFLVASMRVYRVPEEEQAKVLAFIGSIDIRELAVTVMHKLFAMLEMKYDFKLSTDGETEERR
;
A
#
# COMPACT_ATOMS: atom_id res chain seq x y z
N SER A 1 -14.83 13.98 2.60
CA SER A 1 -13.57 13.19 2.62
C SER A 1 -12.92 13.22 1.25
N ILE A 2 -11.60 13.02 1.09
CA ILE A 2 -11.00 12.80 -0.26
C ILE A 2 -11.62 11.56 -0.93
N ALA A 3 -12.21 10.66 -0.12
CA ALA A 3 -13.02 9.54 -0.57
C ALA A 3 -14.42 9.91 -1.16
N ASP A 4 -14.87 11.17 -1.11
CA ASP A 4 -16.15 11.60 -1.71
C ASP A 4 -16.03 12.06 -3.17
N LYS A 5 -14.79 12.26 -3.66
CA LYS A 5 -14.54 12.39 -5.10
C LYS A 5 -14.08 11.01 -5.55
N LYS A 6 -14.84 10.34 -6.42
CA LYS A 6 -14.38 9.10 -7.07
C LYS A 6 -13.09 9.43 -7.84
N LEU A 7 -11.95 9.21 -7.19
CA LEU A 7 -10.64 9.35 -7.80
C LEU A 7 -10.59 8.41 -9.02
N PRO A 8 -9.90 8.78 -10.10
CA PRO A 8 -9.65 7.84 -11.17
C PRO A 8 -8.98 6.57 -10.60
N PRO A 9 -9.29 5.36 -11.11
CA PRO A 9 -8.86 4.11 -10.49
C PRO A 9 -7.36 4.02 -10.18
N VAL A 10 -6.49 4.52 -11.05
CA VAL A 10 -5.03 4.56 -10.82
C VAL A 10 -4.61 5.46 -9.66
N TYR A 11 -5.37 6.53 -9.37
CA TYR A 11 -5.11 7.42 -8.24
C TYR A 11 -5.54 6.76 -6.93
N ALA A 12 -6.65 6.02 -6.93
CA ALA A 12 -7.08 5.23 -5.78
C ALA A 12 -6.01 4.18 -5.43
N TYR A 13 -5.56 3.40 -6.43
CA TYR A 13 -4.44 2.46 -6.28
C TYR A 13 -3.20 3.11 -5.66
N ALA A 14 -2.81 4.29 -6.17
CA ALA A 14 -1.63 4.99 -5.69
C ALA A 14 -1.77 5.47 -4.25
N VAL A 15 -2.96 5.95 -3.85
CA VAL A 15 -3.24 6.37 -2.46
C VAL A 15 -3.22 5.17 -1.52
N GLU A 16 -3.91 4.08 -1.87
CA GLU A 16 -4.02 2.88 -1.03
C GLU A 16 -2.65 2.24 -0.77
N THR A 17 -1.88 2.03 -1.83
CA THR A 17 -0.53 1.45 -1.70
C THR A 17 0.43 2.39 -0.98
N SER A 18 0.33 3.70 -1.19
CA SER A 18 1.13 4.68 -0.44
C SER A 18 0.76 4.70 1.05
N LEU A 19 -0.53 4.56 1.37
CA LEU A 19 -0.99 4.46 2.75
C LEU A 19 -0.47 3.20 3.42
N GLN A 20 -0.58 2.04 2.77
CA GLN A 20 -0.06 0.78 3.29
C GLN A 20 1.45 0.89 3.58
N LEU A 21 2.25 1.39 2.64
CA LEU A 21 3.69 1.62 2.88
C LEU A 21 3.95 2.60 4.02
N THR A 22 3.18 3.69 4.10
CA THR A 22 3.33 4.68 5.17
C THR A 22 2.97 4.09 6.53
N LEU A 23 1.92 3.29 6.64
CA LEU A 23 1.53 2.59 7.86
C LEU A 23 2.64 1.70 8.39
N THR A 24 3.34 0.97 7.50
CA THR A 24 4.49 0.15 7.90
C THR A 24 5.69 0.96 8.38
N GLU A 25 5.79 2.25 8.02
CA GLU A 25 6.82 3.14 8.57
C GLU A 25 6.41 3.79 9.90
N LEU A 26 5.11 3.90 10.17
CA LEU A 26 4.58 4.46 11.40
C LEU A 26 4.49 3.44 12.54
N ASN A 27 4.40 2.14 12.23
CA ASN A 27 4.18 1.10 13.23
C ASN A 27 4.89 -0.21 12.84
N GLU A 28 5.86 -0.64 13.66
CA GLU A 28 6.65 -1.86 13.40
C GLU A 28 5.81 -3.14 13.53
N ASN A 29 4.83 -3.19 14.45
CA ASN A 29 3.93 -4.34 14.56
C ASN A 29 3.09 -4.49 13.27
N LEU A 30 2.60 -3.38 12.70
CA LEU A 30 1.93 -3.42 11.40
C LEU A 30 2.89 -3.85 10.29
N ARG A 31 4.14 -3.36 10.30
CA ARG A 31 5.16 -3.80 9.33
C ARG A 31 5.34 -5.32 9.38
N GLU A 32 5.52 -5.89 10.56
CA GLU A 32 5.69 -7.33 10.75
C GLU A 32 4.47 -8.11 10.25
N ILE A 33 3.25 -7.68 10.62
CA ILE A 33 2.01 -8.32 10.15
C ILE A 33 1.92 -8.30 8.63
N TYR A 34 2.18 -7.16 7.99
CA TYR A 34 2.13 -7.06 6.53
C TYR A 34 3.21 -7.93 5.87
N ILE A 35 4.45 -7.89 6.35
CA ILE A 35 5.53 -8.72 5.79
C ILE A 35 5.20 -10.20 5.93
N GLU A 36 4.66 -10.63 7.08
CA GLU A 36 4.27 -12.01 7.32
C GLU A 36 3.15 -12.43 6.37
N ALA A 37 2.14 -11.58 6.16
CA ALA A 37 1.04 -11.83 5.25
C ALA A 37 1.51 -12.06 3.80
N TYR A 38 2.51 -11.31 3.34
CA TYR A 38 3.13 -11.50 2.02
C TYR A 38 4.19 -12.62 1.98
N SER A 39 4.61 -13.18 3.13
CA SER A 39 5.67 -14.20 3.19
C SER A 39 5.12 -15.61 3.38
N GLN A 40 3.98 -15.78 4.05
CA GLN A 40 3.34 -17.08 4.24
C GLN A 40 2.57 -17.49 2.98
N PRO A 41 2.87 -18.64 2.35
CA PRO A 41 2.29 -19.03 1.06
C PRO A 41 0.77 -18.95 1.01
N ASP A 42 0.08 -19.51 2.00
CA ASP A 42 -1.40 -19.54 2.03
C ASP A 42 -2.00 -18.14 2.20
N THR A 43 -1.32 -17.26 2.95
CA THR A 43 -1.80 -15.89 3.17
C THR A 43 -1.49 -15.00 1.97
N ALA A 44 -0.33 -15.17 1.36
CA ALA A 44 0.06 -14.46 0.15
C ALA A 44 -0.86 -14.86 -1.02
N GLU A 45 -1.18 -16.14 -1.17
CA GLU A 45 -2.13 -16.62 -2.16
C GLU A 45 -3.52 -15.99 -1.98
N PHE A 46 -3.98 -15.86 -0.73
CA PHE A 46 -5.22 -15.14 -0.45
C PHE A 46 -5.17 -13.69 -0.95
N ILE A 47 -4.06 -12.98 -0.72
CA ILE A 47 -3.86 -11.62 -1.22
C ILE A 47 -3.95 -11.62 -2.74
N TYR A 48 -3.19 -12.47 -3.43
CA TYR A 48 -3.13 -12.52 -4.89
C TYR A 48 -4.52 -12.71 -5.51
N LEU A 49 -5.27 -13.69 -5.01
CA LEU A 49 -6.61 -13.99 -5.52
C LEU A 49 -7.58 -12.82 -5.32
N HIS A 50 -7.52 -12.12 -4.19
CA HIS A 50 -8.46 -11.04 -3.88
C HIS A 50 -8.09 -9.71 -4.52
N THR A 51 -6.81 -9.44 -4.79
CA THR A 51 -6.37 -8.21 -5.46
C THR A 51 -6.44 -8.32 -6.99
N THR A 52 -6.35 -9.52 -7.56
CA THR A 52 -6.37 -9.75 -9.02
C THR A 52 -7.55 -9.07 -9.72
N ALA A 53 -8.77 -9.25 -9.19
CA ALA A 53 -9.98 -8.67 -9.79
C ALA A 53 -9.95 -7.13 -9.77
N GLU A 54 -9.46 -6.53 -8.68
CA GLU A 54 -9.32 -5.08 -8.53
C GLU A 54 -8.28 -4.53 -9.51
N LEU A 55 -7.13 -5.19 -9.63
CA LEU A 55 -6.07 -4.80 -10.55
C LEU A 55 -6.53 -4.86 -12.01
N LYS A 56 -7.29 -5.90 -12.38
CA LYS A 56 -7.89 -6.01 -13.71
C LYS A 56 -8.91 -4.89 -13.94
N GLN A 57 -9.71 -4.54 -12.95
CA GLN A 57 -10.65 -3.41 -13.05
C GLN A 57 -9.92 -2.07 -13.25
N ILE A 58 -8.78 -1.87 -12.58
CA ILE A 58 -8.01 -0.62 -12.64
C ILE A 58 -7.22 -0.51 -13.96
N PHE A 59 -6.56 -1.59 -14.37
CA PHE A 59 -5.56 -1.56 -15.45
C PHE A 59 -5.91 -2.38 -16.69
N GLY A 60 -7.05 -3.09 -16.69
CA GLY A 60 -7.44 -3.99 -17.79
C GLY A 60 -7.51 -3.32 -19.16
N ALA A 61 -7.81 -2.02 -19.21
CA ALA A 61 -7.80 -1.25 -20.47
C ALA A 61 -6.41 -1.22 -21.15
N ASN A 62 -5.33 -1.40 -20.40
CA ASN A 62 -3.96 -1.45 -20.93
C ASN A 62 -3.60 -2.84 -21.50
N PHE A 63 -4.45 -3.85 -21.27
CA PHE A 63 -4.24 -5.25 -21.63
C PHE A 63 -5.53 -5.87 -22.17
N PRO A 64 -5.97 -5.49 -23.38
CA PRO A 64 -7.27 -5.91 -23.93
C PRO A 64 -7.42 -7.43 -24.09
N ASP A 65 -6.30 -8.15 -24.24
CA ASP A 65 -6.28 -9.59 -24.44
C ASP A 65 -6.01 -10.38 -23.15
N TYR A 66 -5.82 -9.71 -22.01
CA TYR A 66 -5.51 -10.37 -20.74
C TYR A 66 -6.77 -10.88 -20.04
N SER A 67 -6.68 -12.13 -19.61
CA SER A 67 -7.65 -12.78 -18.74
C SER A 67 -7.39 -12.42 -17.27
N GLU A 68 -8.17 -12.99 -16.36
CA GLU A 68 -7.93 -12.86 -14.93
C GLU A 68 -6.65 -13.61 -14.49
N SER A 69 -6.32 -14.73 -15.14
CA SER A 69 -5.09 -15.50 -14.87
C SER A 69 -3.83 -14.66 -15.14
N ASP A 70 -3.81 -13.91 -16.24
CA ASP A 70 -2.68 -13.04 -16.57
C ASP A 70 -2.48 -11.95 -15.50
N PHE A 71 -3.58 -11.39 -14.97
CA PHE A 71 -3.52 -10.42 -13.87
C PHE A 71 -3.07 -11.05 -12.55
N TYR A 72 -3.45 -12.29 -12.28
CA TYR A 72 -2.95 -13.04 -11.13
C TYR A 72 -1.43 -13.25 -11.21
N GLU A 73 -0.92 -13.65 -12.38
CA GLU A 73 0.53 -13.81 -12.61
C GLU A 73 1.29 -12.49 -12.44
N MET A 74 0.72 -11.37 -12.90
CA MET A 74 1.28 -10.04 -12.67
C MET A 74 1.27 -9.65 -11.19
N GLU A 75 0.20 -10.00 -10.47
CA GLU A 75 0.05 -9.65 -9.05
C GLU A 75 1.10 -10.33 -8.17
N ILE A 76 1.49 -11.57 -8.47
CA ILE A 76 2.61 -12.23 -7.78
C ILE A 76 3.86 -11.34 -7.81
N GLY A 77 4.12 -10.67 -8.93
CA GLY A 77 5.23 -9.74 -9.09
C GLY A 77 5.07 -8.44 -8.29
N THR A 78 3.91 -7.79 -8.37
CA THR A 78 3.66 -6.50 -7.69
C THR A 78 3.48 -6.64 -6.19
N ALA A 79 2.91 -7.75 -5.71
CA ALA A 79 2.93 -8.11 -4.30
C ALA A 79 4.36 -8.33 -3.78
N GLY A 80 5.23 -8.93 -4.60
CA GLY A 80 6.66 -9.03 -4.30
C GLY A 80 7.35 -7.66 -4.18
N LEU A 81 7.00 -6.70 -5.03
CA LEU A 81 7.44 -5.31 -4.88
C LEU A 81 6.95 -4.72 -3.56
N MET A 82 5.67 -4.87 -3.25
CA MET A 82 5.06 -4.33 -2.03
C MET A 82 5.76 -4.84 -0.78
N ARG A 83 5.88 -6.16 -0.65
CA ARG A 83 6.58 -6.82 0.46
C ARG A 83 7.99 -6.26 0.66
N ASN A 84 8.79 -6.18 -0.39
CA ASN A 84 10.18 -5.76 -0.28
C ASN A 84 10.32 -4.28 0.10
N TYR A 85 9.41 -3.42 -0.38
CA TYR A 85 9.38 -2.01 0.00
C TYR A 85 8.93 -1.80 1.46
N MET A 86 8.03 -2.65 1.97
CA MET A 86 7.65 -2.70 3.39
C MET A 86 8.81 -3.19 4.28
N ALA A 87 9.56 -4.21 3.82
CA ALA A 87 10.68 -4.77 4.57
C ALA A 87 11.86 -3.80 4.73
N ARG A 88 12.10 -2.92 3.74
CA ARG A 88 13.18 -1.93 3.82
C ARG A 88 12.72 -0.69 4.58
N LYS A 89 12.99 -0.56 5.88
CA LYS A 89 12.71 0.66 6.66
C LYS A 89 13.31 1.93 6.03
N CYS A 90 12.58 3.05 6.14
CA CYS A 90 13.07 4.35 5.68
C CYS A 90 14.30 4.79 6.48
N ASP A 91 15.22 5.47 5.80
CA ASP A 91 16.43 6.06 6.40
C ASP A 91 16.81 7.38 5.69
N ILE A 92 17.93 7.98 6.08
CA ILE A 92 18.39 9.25 5.51
C ILE A 92 18.71 9.16 4.00
N HIS A 93 19.00 7.98 3.46
CA HIS A 93 19.30 7.75 2.05
C HIS A 93 18.05 7.34 1.27
N PHE A 94 17.07 6.77 1.94
CA PHE A 94 15.81 6.30 1.38
C PHE A 94 14.60 6.78 2.19
N PRO A 95 14.28 8.09 2.13
CA PRO A 95 13.14 8.67 2.83
C PRO A 95 11.80 8.24 2.21
N LEU A 96 10.71 8.42 2.96
CA LEU A 96 9.36 7.97 2.59
C LEU A 96 8.94 8.47 1.20
N GLU A 97 9.14 9.75 0.90
CA GLU A 97 8.75 10.36 -0.38
C GLU A 97 9.44 9.67 -1.56
N ARG A 98 10.74 9.39 -1.39
CA ARG A 98 11.54 8.68 -2.40
C ARG A 98 11.11 7.22 -2.49
N LYS A 99 10.78 6.58 -1.37
CA LYS A 99 10.25 5.22 -1.35
C LYS A 99 8.92 5.11 -2.10
N LEU A 100 7.95 5.95 -1.77
CA LEU A 100 6.64 6.00 -2.42
C LEU A 100 6.79 6.26 -3.92
N SER A 101 7.59 7.25 -4.31
CA SER A 101 7.83 7.55 -5.72
C SER A 101 8.44 6.36 -6.48
N ARG A 102 9.44 5.68 -5.90
CA ARG A 102 10.10 4.53 -6.54
C ARG A 102 9.17 3.32 -6.64
N PHE A 103 8.40 3.05 -5.59
CA PHE A 103 7.40 2.00 -5.59
C PHE A 103 6.36 2.23 -6.69
N LEU A 104 5.72 3.41 -6.69
CA LEU A 104 4.65 3.73 -7.63
C LEU A 104 5.11 3.68 -9.08
N VAL A 105 6.29 4.23 -9.40
CA VAL A 105 6.84 4.13 -10.77
C VAL A 105 7.09 2.67 -11.15
N ALA A 106 7.61 1.85 -10.25
CA ALA A 106 7.88 0.44 -10.54
C ALA A 106 6.57 -0.33 -10.77
N SER A 107 5.58 -0.18 -9.88
CA SER A 107 4.31 -0.91 -9.99
C SER A 107 3.46 -0.43 -11.17
N MET A 108 3.33 0.88 -11.40
CA MET A 108 2.58 1.42 -12.54
C MET A 108 3.19 1.02 -13.89
N ARG A 109 4.51 0.80 -13.96
CA ARG A 109 5.17 0.26 -15.16
C ARG A 109 4.80 -1.17 -15.46
N VAL A 110 4.64 -2.03 -14.44
CA VAL A 110 4.13 -3.40 -14.62
C VAL A 110 2.77 -3.36 -15.33
N TYR A 111 1.91 -2.41 -14.96
CA TYR A 111 0.58 -2.24 -15.54
C TYR A 111 0.51 -1.32 -16.77
N ARG A 112 1.65 -0.96 -17.39
CA ARG A 112 1.72 -0.13 -18.60
C ARG A 112 0.99 1.22 -18.49
N VAL A 113 0.93 1.82 -17.31
CA VAL A 113 0.41 3.19 -17.15
C VAL A 113 1.32 4.15 -17.94
N PRO A 114 0.78 5.05 -18.79
CA PRO A 114 1.59 6.00 -19.54
C PRO A 114 2.46 6.90 -18.65
N GLU A 115 3.68 7.25 -19.06
CA GLU A 115 4.61 8.04 -18.24
C GLU A 115 4.04 9.42 -17.84
N GLU A 116 3.26 10.04 -18.73
CA GLU A 116 2.57 11.30 -18.42
C GLU A 116 1.55 11.14 -17.29
N GLU A 117 0.81 10.03 -17.29
CA GLU A 117 -0.17 9.71 -16.25
C GLU A 117 0.53 9.37 -14.92
N GLN A 118 1.66 8.62 -14.98
CA GLN A 118 2.51 8.37 -13.82
C GLN A 118 2.98 9.68 -13.16
N ALA A 119 3.40 10.66 -13.96
CA ALA A 119 3.84 11.96 -13.45
C ALA A 119 2.70 12.72 -12.73
N LYS A 120 1.48 12.67 -13.26
CA LYS A 120 0.29 13.27 -12.63
C LYS A 120 -0.07 12.59 -11.32
N VAL A 121 -0.04 11.26 -11.28
CA VAL A 121 -0.27 10.47 -10.06
C VAL A 121 0.78 10.79 -8.99
N LEU A 122 2.06 10.86 -9.35
CA LEU A 122 3.13 11.23 -8.42
C LEU A 122 2.96 12.65 -7.88
N ALA A 123 2.61 13.61 -8.73
CA ALA A 123 2.35 14.98 -8.32
C ALA A 123 1.15 15.06 -7.35
N PHE A 124 0.10 14.29 -7.61
CA PHE A 124 -1.05 14.17 -6.73
C PHE A 124 -0.67 13.59 -5.37
N ILE A 125 0.05 12.46 -5.32
CA ILE A 125 0.50 11.86 -4.05
C ILE A 125 1.40 12.84 -3.28
N GLY A 126 2.29 13.56 -3.97
CA GLY A 126 3.14 14.59 -3.37
C GLY A 126 2.38 15.81 -2.83
N SER A 127 1.12 16.02 -3.23
CA SER A 127 0.27 17.10 -2.74
C SER A 127 -0.53 16.75 -1.47
N ILE A 128 -0.52 15.48 -1.07
CA ILE A 128 -1.27 14.97 0.09
C ILE A 128 -0.32 14.81 1.28
N ASP A 129 -0.77 15.17 2.49
CA ASP A 129 -0.11 14.72 3.71
C ASP A 129 -0.44 13.25 3.98
N ILE A 130 0.33 12.36 3.35
CA ILE A 130 0.12 10.92 3.46
C ILE A 130 0.37 10.41 4.90
N ARG A 131 1.19 11.11 5.69
CA ARG A 131 1.49 10.71 7.07
C ARG A 131 0.29 11.01 7.97
N GLU A 132 -0.27 12.22 7.87
CA GLU A 132 -1.48 12.58 8.61
C GLU A 132 -2.66 11.67 8.24
N LEU A 133 -2.80 11.36 6.94
CA LEU A 133 -3.83 10.43 6.48
C LEU A 133 -3.62 9.02 7.03
N ALA A 134 -2.37 8.51 7.03
CA ALA A 134 -2.05 7.20 7.58
C ALA A 134 -2.30 7.13 9.10
N VAL A 135 -1.93 8.16 9.86
CA VAL A 135 -2.25 8.27 11.30
C VAL A 135 -3.76 8.21 11.52
N THR A 136 -4.54 8.95 10.73
CA THR A 136 -6.00 8.92 10.80
C THR A 136 -6.57 7.53 10.50
N VAL A 137 -6.05 6.85 9.47
CA VAL A 137 -6.47 5.48 9.11
C VAL A 137 -6.13 4.51 10.23
N MET A 138 -4.92 4.61 10.80
CA MET A 138 -4.46 3.77 11.90
C MET A 138 -5.34 3.91 13.15
N HIS A 139 -5.69 5.14 13.54
CA HIS A 139 -6.60 5.38 14.65
C HIS A 139 -7.99 4.77 14.42
N LYS A 140 -8.53 4.88 13.20
CA LYS A 140 -9.81 4.25 12.85
C LYS A 140 -9.72 2.74 12.91
N LEU A 141 -8.63 2.14 12.41
CA LEU A 141 -8.41 0.69 12.48
C LEU A 141 -8.41 0.21 13.93
N PHE A 142 -7.65 0.87 14.80
CA PHE A 142 -7.59 0.48 16.21
C PHE A 142 -8.92 0.67 16.94
N ALA A 143 -9.62 1.78 16.71
CA ALA A 143 -10.96 1.97 17.29
C ALA A 143 -11.93 0.85 16.88
N MET A 144 -11.89 0.40 15.63
CA MET A 144 -12.71 -0.74 15.19
C MET A 144 -12.31 -2.06 15.86
N LEU A 145 -11.01 -2.27 16.12
CA LEU A 145 -10.52 -3.45 16.81
C LEU A 145 -10.92 -3.46 18.29
N GLU A 146 -10.81 -2.32 18.99
CA GLU A 146 -11.28 -2.17 20.38
C GLU A 146 -12.79 -2.44 20.53
N MET A 147 -13.59 -2.08 19.52
CA MET A 147 -15.03 -2.36 19.53
C MET A 147 -15.36 -3.86 19.36
N LYS A 148 -14.45 -4.64 18.76
CA LYS A 148 -14.69 -6.04 18.39
C LYS A 148 -13.98 -7.05 19.31
N TYR A 149 -12.83 -6.67 19.87
CA TYR A 149 -11.98 -7.52 20.68
C TYR A 149 -11.71 -6.86 22.04
N ASP A 150 -11.38 -7.66 23.06
CA ASP A 150 -10.97 -7.14 24.38
C ASP A 150 -9.52 -6.62 24.30
N PHE A 151 -9.38 -5.48 23.63
CA PHE A 151 -8.14 -4.76 23.34
C PHE A 151 -8.32 -3.29 23.71
N LYS A 152 -7.26 -2.64 24.20
CA LYS A 152 -7.21 -1.19 24.40
C LYS A 152 -5.89 -0.67 23.88
N LEU A 153 -5.95 0.39 23.08
CA LEU A 153 -4.79 1.15 22.66
C LEU A 153 -4.28 1.93 23.87
N SER A 154 -3.11 1.55 24.39
CA SER A 154 -2.37 2.40 25.32
C SER A 154 -2.00 3.69 24.58
N THR A 155 -2.44 4.83 25.10
CA THR A 155 -2.15 6.17 24.55
C THR A 155 -0.68 6.58 24.67
N ASP A 156 0.11 5.77 25.37
CA ASP A 156 1.51 6.03 25.60
C ASP A 156 2.31 5.34 24.50
N GLY A 157 2.82 6.15 23.57
CA GLY A 157 3.98 5.77 22.78
C GLY A 157 5.12 5.51 23.74
N GLU A 158 5.24 4.27 24.23
CA GLU A 158 6.43 3.81 24.90
C GLU A 158 7.57 3.94 23.89
N THR A 159 8.30 5.04 24.06
CA THR A 159 9.65 5.16 23.54
C THR A 159 10.36 3.96 24.15
N GLU A 160 10.67 2.95 23.34
CA GLU A 160 11.49 1.82 23.78
C GLU A 160 12.75 2.39 24.45
N GLU A 161 12.79 2.35 25.78
CA GLU A 161 14.01 2.56 26.53
C GLU A 161 14.94 1.42 26.14
N ARG A 162 15.93 1.75 25.31
CA ARG A 162 17.10 0.90 25.08
C ARG A 162 17.72 0.56 26.44
N ARG A 163 17.55 -0.69 26.86
CA ARG A 163 18.42 -1.34 27.85
C ARG A 163 19.51 -2.11 27.14
#